data_AF-P46112-F1
#
_entry.id   AF-P46112-F1
#
_cell.length_a   1.000
_cell.length_b   1.000
_cell.length_c   1.000
_cell.angle_alpha   90.00
_cell.angle_beta   90.00
_cell.angle_gamma   90.00
#
_symmetry.space_group_name_H-M   'P 1'
#
loop_
_entity.id
_entity.type
_entity.pdbx_description
1 polymer ?
#
loop_
_entity_poly.entity_id
_entity_poly.type
_entity_poly.pdbx_seq_one_letter_code
_entity_poly.pdbx_strand_id
1 'polypeptide(L)' 'GVPINVPCTGSPQCIKPCKDAGMRFGKCMNRKCHCTPK' A
#
# COMPACT_ATOMS: atom_id res chain seq x y z
N GLY A 1 -4.50 8.71 1.14
CA GLY A 1 -4.03 7.42 0.60
C GLY A 1 -5.20 6.66 0.04
N VAL A 2 -5.03 6.04 -1.12
CA VAL A 2 -6.00 5.16 -1.77
C VAL A 2 -5.82 3.74 -1.19
N PRO A 3 -6.86 3.14 -0.57
CA PRO A 3 -6.81 1.75 -0.16
C PRO A 3 -6.80 0.85 -1.40
N ILE A 4 -5.89 -0.12 -1.43
CA ILE A 4 -5.89 -1.22 -2.40
C ILE A 4 -6.28 -2.51 -1.69
N ASN A 5 -6.93 -3.43 -2.38
CA ASN A 5 -7.37 -4.72 -1.82
C ASN A 5 -6.21 -5.72 -1.70
N VAL A 6 -5.09 -5.28 -1.11
CA VAL A 6 -3.93 -6.11 -0.81
C VAL A 6 -3.87 -6.28 0.71
N PRO A 7 -4.08 -7.50 1.22
CA PRO A 7 -3.90 -7.76 2.64
C PRO A 7 -2.43 -7.58 3.01
N CYS A 8 -2.20 -7.04 4.20
CA CYS A 8 -0.86 -6.83 4.72
C CYS A 8 -0.82 -7.08 6.22
N THR A 9 0.33 -7.52 6.70
CA THR A 9 0.62 -7.55 8.15
C THR A 9 1.62 -6.46 8.55
N GLY A 10 2.26 -5.81 7.59
CA GLY A 10 3.16 -4.69 7.83
C GLY A 10 3.34 -3.80 6.59
N SER A 11 3.70 -2.54 6.83
CA SER A 11 3.91 -1.55 5.76
C SER A 11 4.91 -1.95 4.66
N PRO A 12 6.00 -2.70 4.94
CA PRO A 12 6.92 -3.14 3.89
C PRO A 12 6.26 -3.99 2.78
N GLN A 13 5.22 -4.75 3.12
CA GLN A 13 4.48 -5.56 2.14
C GLN A 13 3.68 -4.71 1.15
N CYS A 14 3.38 -3.46 1.52
CA CYS A 14 2.65 -2.52 0.67
C CYS A 14 3.55 -1.71 -0.25
N ILE A 15 4.87 -1.66 0.00
CA ILE A 15 5.80 -0.85 -0.79
C ILE A 15 5.79 -1.32 -2.25
N LYS A 16 5.96 -2.62 -2.49
CA LYS A 16 6.00 -3.19 -3.84
C LYS A 16 4.66 -3.05 -4.57
N PRO A 17 3.52 -3.50 -4.03
CA PRO A 17 2.22 -3.35 -4.68
C PRO A 17 1.85 -1.90 -4.98
N CYS A 18 2.12 -0.97 -4.06
CA CYS A 18 1.85 0.45 -4.30
C CYS A 18 2.77 1.02 -5.38
N LYS A 19 4.06 0.66 -5.38
CA LYS A 19 5.00 1.10 -6.41
C LYS A 19 4.63 0.56 -7.80
N ASP A 20 4.21 -0.71 -7.87
CA ASP A 20 3.74 -1.36 -9.10
C ASP A 20 2.44 -0.73 -9.61
N ALA A 21 1.59 -0.23 -8.71
CA ALA A 21 0.39 0.57 -9.04
C ALA A 21 0.71 2.04 -9.41
N GLY A 22 1.99 2.44 -9.53
CA GLY A 22 2.40 3.81 -9.86
C GLY A 22 2.30 4.80 -8.69
N MET A 23 2.13 4.33 -7.46
CA MET A 23 1.97 5.14 -6.25
C MET A 23 3.32 5.39 -5.55
N ARG A 24 3.39 6.42 -4.70
CA ARG A 24 4.65 6.87 -4.07
C ARG A 24 5.12 5.98 -2.92
N PHE A 25 4.19 5.59 -2.05
CA PHE A 25 4.46 4.73 -0.90
C PHE A 25 3.20 4.00 -0.47
N GLY A 26 3.38 2.85 0.20
CA GLY A 26 2.30 2.08 0.81
C GLY A 26 2.48 1.94 2.30
N LYS A 27 1.41 2.13 3.08
CA LYS A 27 1.36 1.81 4.50
C LYS A 27 0.31 0.74 4.74
N CYS A 28 0.56 -0.15 5.68
CA CYS A 28 -0.44 -1.12 6.10
C CYS A 28 -1.35 -0.49 7.16
N MET A 29 -2.66 -0.45 6.90
CA MET A 29 -3.66 0.13 7.80
C MET A 29 -4.89 -0.80 7.81
N ASN A 30 -5.35 -1.22 8.99
CA ASN A 30 -6.45 -2.18 9.14
C ASN A 30 -6.27 -3.47 8.31
N ARG A 31 -5.03 -3.98 8.26
CA ARG A 31 -4.61 -5.14 7.46
C ARG A 31 -4.77 -4.97 5.94
N LYS A 32 -4.92 -3.73 5.45
CA LYS A 32 -4.98 -3.41 4.03
C LYS A 32 -3.92 -2.38 3.66
N CYS A 33 -3.40 -2.47 2.44
CA CYS A 33 -2.46 -1.50 1.95
C CYS A 33 -3.17 -0.19 1.57
N HIS A 34 -2.74 0.91 2.19
CA HIS A 34 -3.12 2.27 1.83
C HIS A 34 -1.95 2.90 1.10
N CYS A 35 -2.10 3.08 -0.21
CA CYS A 35 -1.09 3.70 -1.06
C CYS A 35 -1.28 5.21 -1.11
N THR A 36 -0.22 6.00 -1.14
CA THR A 36 -0.32 7.43 -1.39
C THR A 36 0.01 7.72 -2.84
N PRO A 37 -0.86 8.43 -3.58
CA PRO A 37 -0.55 8.88 -4.94
C PRO A 37 0.76 9.65 -4.99
N LYS A 38 1.43 9.61 -6.15
CA LYS A 38 2.59 10.45 -6.41
C LYS A 38 2.20 11.92 -6.50
#